data_AF-A0AAW9BSQ8-F1
#
_entry.id   AF-A0AAW9BSQ8-F1
#
_cell.length_a   1.000
_cell.length_b   1.000
_cell.length_c   1.000
_cell.angle_alpha   90.00
_cell.angle_beta   90.00
_cell.angle_gamma   90.00
#
_symmetry.space_group_name_H-M   'P 1'
#
loop_
_entity.id
_entity.type
_entity.pdbx_description
1 polymer ?
#
loop_
_entity_poly.entity_id
_entity_poly.type
_entity_poly.pdbx_seq_one_letter_code
_entity_poly.pdbx_strand_id
1 'polypeptide(L)'
;MSTLAGARLEEMADIRSTRKKKIVFLCSSIAATLLVYGAIVQSLENHWGLSVLHAFSAIACLGICYLIKVQRHHKYADLLLSAVIMFEGLLLLLFNDAPSGKLLWLYPIVATIILINEFKVGLLFSATYMILVFFGITFLDGLPATGDMIERRFMFTLIAISFVCHTFSYYYAKVVSY
;
A
#
# COMPACT_ATOMS: atom_id res chain seq x y z
N MET A 1 16.96 -37.76 -14.47
CA MET A 1 15.76 -37.35 -13.71
C MET A 1 15.88 -35.96 -13.06
N SER A 2 17.08 -35.38 -12.91
CA SER A 2 17.28 -34.02 -12.36
C SER A 2 16.80 -32.88 -13.26
N THR A 3 16.78 -33.07 -14.58
CA THR A 3 16.36 -32.05 -15.57
C THR A 3 14.85 -31.78 -15.56
N LEU A 4 14.02 -32.79 -15.26
CA LEU A 4 12.57 -32.64 -15.19
C LEU A 4 12.13 -31.89 -13.92
N ALA A 5 12.82 -32.12 -12.80
CA ALA A 5 12.58 -31.41 -11.54
C ALA A 5 12.97 -29.93 -11.64
N GLY A 6 14.09 -29.61 -12.30
CA GLY A 6 14.51 -28.24 -12.57
C GLY A 6 13.51 -27.48 -13.46
N ALA A 7 13.04 -28.10 -14.55
CA ALA A 7 12.04 -27.50 -15.43
C ALA A 7 10.69 -27.24 -14.74
N ARG A 8 10.26 -28.13 -13.84
CA ARG A 8 9.05 -27.92 -13.03
C ARG A 8 9.20 -26.82 -11.99
N LEU A 9 10.38 -26.70 -11.37
CA LEU A 9 10.68 -25.62 -10.43
C LEU A 9 10.73 -24.26 -11.14
N GLU A 10 11.27 -24.21 -12.35
CA GLU A 10 11.28 -23.02 -13.21
C GLU A 10 9.86 -22.63 -13.64
N GLU A 11 9.04 -23.59 -14.07
CA GLU A 11 7.63 -23.40 -14.44
C GLU A 11 6.80 -22.88 -13.25
N MET A 12 7.01 -23.43 -12.04
CA MET A 12 6.34 -22.96 -10.81
C MET A 12 6.81 -21.57 -10.37
N ALA A 13 8.10 -21.25 -10.53
CA ALA A 13 8.63 -19.92 -10.25
C ALA A 13 8.07 -18.86 -11.20
N ASP A 14 7.88 -19.20 -12.48
CA ASP A 14 7.32 -18.29 -13.47
C ASP A 14 5.82 -18.03 -13.26
N ILE A 15 5.06 -19.06 -12.88
CA ILE A 15 3.64 -18.92 -12.47
C ILE A 15 3.52 -17.99 -11.24
N ARG A 16 4.44 -18.09 -10.29
CA ARG A 16 4.48 -17.22 -9.11
C ARG A 16 4.82 -15.78 -9.46
N SER A 17 5.85 -15.58 -10.29
CA SER A 17 6.30 -14.25 -10.71
C SER A 17 5.22 -13.50 -11.50
N THR A 18 4.53 -14.21 -12.41
CA THR A 18 3.46 -13.67 -13.24
C THR A 18 2.21 -13.33 -12.42
N ARG A 19 1.86 -14.13 -11.40
CA ARG A 19 0.76 -13.81 -10.47
C ARG A 19 1.07 -12.54 -9.67
N LYS A 20 2.27 -12.45 -9.07
CA LYS A 20 2.69 -11.26 -8.30
C LYS A 20 2.66 -10.00 -9.18
N LYS A 21 3.13 -10.12 -10.43
CA LYS A 21 3.08 -9.04 -11.42
C LYS A 21 1.66 -8.53 -11.68
N LYS A 22 0.68 -9.44 -11.87
CA LYS A 22 -0.73 -9.06 -12.09
C LYS A 22 -1.32 -8.34 -10.89
N ILE A 23 -1.00 -8.80 -9.69
CA ILE A 23 -1.46 -8.17 -8.43
C ILE A 23 -0.91 -6.75 -8.31
N VAL A 24 0.40 -6.55 -8.45
CA VAL A 24 1.04 -5.23 -8.37
C VAL A 24 0.49 -4.29 -9.45
N PHE A 25 0.27 -4.80 -10.67
CA PHE A 25 -0.34 -4.03 -11.76
C PHE A 25 -1.76 -3.56 -11.41
N LEU A 26 -2.61 -4.45 -10.89
CA LEU A 26 -3.97 -4.12 -10.48
C LEU A 26 -3.98 -3.08 -9.36
N CYS A 27 -3.18 -3.29 -8.31
CA CYS A 27 -3.07 -2.35 -7.20
C CYS A 27 -2.56 -0.98 -7.67
N SER A 28 -1.54 -0.94 -8.53
CA SER A 28 -1.00 0.30 -9.10
C SER A 28 -2.01 1.03 -9.99
N SER A 29 -2.79 0.28 -10.79
CA SER A 29 -3.85 0.87 -11.63
C SER A 29 -4.99 1.45 -10.80
N ILE A 30 -5.41 0.75 -9.74
CA ILE A 30 -6.45 1.23 -8.83
C ILE A 30 -5.96 2.47 -8.08
N ALA A 31 -4.74 2.41 -7.53
CA ALA A 31 -4.12 3.53 -6.84
C ALA A 31 -3.99 4.76 -7.77
N ALA A 32 -3.55 4.58 -9.01
CA ALA A 32 -3.46 5.68 -9.98
C ALA A 32 -4.83 6.37 -10.19
N THR A 33 -5.91 5.61 -10.38
CA THR A 33 -7.26 6.17 -10.56
C THR A 33 -7.70 6.98 -9.34
N LEU A 34 -7.45 6.46 -8.14
CA LEU A 34 -7.80 7.12 -6.89
C LEU A 34 -6.99 8.41 -6.66
N LEU A 35 -5.69 8.39 -6.98
CA LEU A 35 -4.81 9.55 -6.85
C LEU A 35 -5.16 10.65 -7.86
N VAL A 36 -5.52 10.28 -9.09
CA VAL A 36 -6.03 11.24 -10.08
C VAL A 36 -7.32 11.88 -9.59
N TYR A 37 -8.25 11.08 -9.05
CA TYR A 37 -9.48 11.60 -8.46
C TYR A 37 -9.18 12.56 -7.29
N GLY A 38 -8.29 12.17 -6.39
CA GLY A 38 -7.83 13.02 -5.27
C GLY A 38 -7.22 14.34 -5.76
N ALA A 39 -6.36 14.30 -6.78
CA ALA A 39 -5.75 15.49 -7.37
C ALA A 39 -6.81 16.45 -7.95
N ILE A 40 -7.85 15.92 -8.62
CA ILE A 40 -8.97 16.72 -9.14
C ILE A 40 -9.75 17.37 -8.01
N VAL A 41 -10.17 16.60 -7.00
CA VAL A 41 -10.90 17.14 -5.85
C VAL A 41 -10.10 18.24 -5.14
N GLN A 42 -8.81 18.01 -4.90
CA GLN A 42 -7.94 18.96 -4.22
C GLN A 42 -7.68 20.23 -5.04
N SER A 43 -7.70 20.11 -6.38
CA SER A 43 -7.62 21.27 -7.28
C SER A 43 -8.87 22.15 -7.21
N LEU A 44 -10.05 21.54 -7.03
CA LEU A 44 -11.31 22.25 -6.84
C LEU A 44 -11.36 22.95 -5.46
N GLU A 45 -10.72 22.38 -4.44
CA GLU A 45 -10.62 22.95 -3.10
C GLU A 45 -9.52 24.02 -2.96
N ASN A 46 -8.89 24.49 -4.06
CA ASN A 46 -7.82 25.51 -4.10
C ASN A 46 -6.52 25.16 -3.34
N HIS A 47 -6.32 23.88 -2.99
CA HIS A 47 -5.10 23.41 -2.34
C HIS A 47 -4.09 22.91 -3.39
N TRP A 48 -3.50 23.86 -4.12
CA TRP A 48 -2.62 23.58 -5.26
C TRP A 48 -1.40 22.71 -4.91
N GLY A 49 -0.81 22.90 -3.72
CA GLY A 49 0.35 22.11 -3.29
C GLY A 49 0.05 20.62 -3.16
N LEU A 50 -1.08 20.28 -2.52
CA LEU A 50 -1.51 18.89 -2.33
C LEU A 50 -1.94 18.26 -3.66
N SER A 51 -2.63 19.02 -4.51
CA SER A 51 -3.01 18.55 -5.85
C SER A 51 -1.80 18.14 -6.69
N VAL A 52 -0.72 18.93 -6.67
CA VAL A 52 0.53 18.61 -7.37
C VAL A 52 1.19 17.36 -6.80
N LEU A 53 1.21 17.19 -5.47
CA LEU A 53 1.76 15.99 -4.84
C LEU A 53 0.98 14.73 -5.21
N HIS A 54 -0.37 14.79 -5.20
CA HIS A 54 -1.22 13.68 -5.66
C HIS A 54 -1.07 13.40 -7.17
N ALA A 55 -0.88 14.42 -7.98
CA ALA A 55 -0.60 14.25 -9.41
C ALA A 55 0.76 13.58 -9.65
N PHE A 56 1.79 13.95 -8.88
CA PHE A 56 3.11 13.32 -8.96
C PHE A 56 3.07 11.85 -8.53
N SER A 57 2.36 11.53 -7.44
CA SER A 57 2.17 10.14 -7.00
C SER A 57 1.35 9.33 -8.02
N ALA A 58 0.34 9.93 -8.67
CA ALA A 58 -0.40 9.30 -9.76
C ALA A 58 0.49 8.97 -10.97
N ILE A 59 1.35 9.91 -11.38
CA ILE A 59 2.33 9.70 -12.46
C ILE A 59 3.31 8.58 -12.09
N ALA A 60 3.79 8.53 -10.84
CA ALA A 60 4.64 7.45 -10.36
C ALA A 60 3.95 6.08 -10.47
N CYS A 61 2.68 5.97 -10.06
CA CYS A 61 1.89 4.75 -10.22
C CYS A 61 1.67 4.35 -11.69
N LEU A 62 1.43 5.32 -12.58
CA LEU A 62 1.33 5.06 -14.03
C LEU A 62 2.67 4.62 -14.61
N GLY A 63 3.78 5.19 -14.14
CA GLY A 63 5.14 4.78 -14.47
C GLY A 63 5.41 3.32 -14.06
N ILE A 64 4.97 2.91 -12.88
CA ILE A 64 5.05 1.51 -12.42
C ILE A 64 4.21 0.60 -13.33
N CYS A 65 2.98 0.99 -13.67
CA CYS A 65 2.15 0.24 -14.62
C CYS A 65 2.81 0.08 -15.99
N TYR A 66 3.42 1.14 -16.49
CA TYR A 66 4.15 1.15 -17.77
C TYR A 66 5.39 0.24 -17.72
N LEU A 67 6.21 0.36 -16.66
CA LEU A 67 7.38 -0.49 -16.44
C LEU A 67 6.99 -1.98 -16.39
N ILE A 68 5.93 -2.32 -15.68
CA ILE A 68 5.42 -3.70 -15.61
C ILE A 68 4.99 -4.21 -16.99
N LYS A 69 4.36 -3.35 -17.81
CA LYS A 69 3.88 -3.71 -19.15
C LYS A 69 5.02 -3.85 -20.18
N VAL A 70 6.04 -2.99 -20.12
CA VAL A 70 7.09 -2.89 -21.14
C VAL A 70 8.38 -3.63 -20.73
N GLN A 71 8.85 -3.43 -19.51
CA GLN A 71 10.12 -3.99 -19.03
C GLN A 71 9.82 -5.25 -18.21
N ARG A 72 10.09 -6.45 -18.74
CA ARG A 72 9.92 -7.75 -18.05
C ARG A 72 10.67 -7.89 -16.70
N HIS A 73 11.48 -6.90 -16.31
CA HIS A 73 12.17 -6.84 -15.03
C HIS A 73 11.38 -6.01 -14.00
N HIS A 74 10.92 -6.67 -12.93
CA HIS A 74 9.97 -6.10 -11.96
C HIS A 74 10.47 -6.16 -10.52
N LYS A 75 11.79 -6.35 -10.34
CA LYS A 75 12.35 -6.77 -9.04
C LYS A 75 12.14 -5.76 -7.91
N TYR A 76 11.84 -4.50 -8.22
CA TYR A 76 11.62 -3.41 -7.25
C TYR A 76 10.26 -2.71 -7.41
N ALA A 77 9.36 -3.23 -8.25
CA ALA A 77 8.09 -2.57 -8.53
C ALA A 77 7.14 -2.59 -7.32
N ASP A 78 7.20 -3.66 -6.52
CA ASP A 78 6.49 -3.81 -5.25
C ASP A 78 6.96 -2.80 -4.20
N LEU A 79 8.28 -2.62 -4.09
CA LEU A 79 8.90 -1.66 -3.18
C LEU A 79 8.54 -0.21 -3.54
N LEU A 80 8.62 0.13 -4.84
CA LEU A 80 8.25 1.46 -5.34
C LEU A 80 6.77 1.76 -5.08
N LEU A 81 5.89 0.81 -5.37
CA LEU A 81 4.45 0.98 -5.13
C LEU A 81 4.16 1.16 -3.62
N SER A 82 4.84 0.39 -2.77
CA SER A 82 4.72 0.53 -1.31
C SER A 82 5.16 1.91 -0.83
N ALA A 83 6.28 2.43 -1.36
CA ALA A 83 6.78 3.76 -1.02
C ALA A 83 5.80 4.86 -1.43
N VAL A 84 5.23 4.78 -2.64
CA VAL A 84 4.23 5.74 -3.12
C VAL A 84 2.98 5.73 -2.24
N ILE A 85 2.47 4.54 -1.91
CA ILE A 85 1.27 4.38 -1.07
C ILE A 85 1.53 4.84 0.37
N MET A 86 2.72 4.57 0.94
CA MET A 86 3.10 5.05 2.27
C MET A 86 3.23 6.57 2.29
N PHE A 87 3.81 7.18 1.24
CA PHE A 87 3.90 8.63 1.11
C PHE A 87 2.51 9.27 1.04
N GLU A 88 1.59 8.68 0.26
CA GLU A 88 0.20 9.11 0.21
C GLU A 88 -0.49 9.04 1.59
N GLY A 89 -0.27 7.95 2.31
CA GLY A 89 -0.75 7.80 3.68
C GLY A 89 -0.22 8.85 4.64
N LEU A 90 1.03 9.30 4.47
CA LEU A 90 1.61 10.40 5.23
C LEU A 90 0.97 11.74 4.87
N LEU A 91 0.70 12.00 3.59
CA LEU A 91 -0.01 13.22 3.17
C LEU A 91 -1.41 13.27 3.79
N LEU A 92 -2.12 12.14 3.83
CA LEU A 92 -3.42 12.00 4.48
C LEU A 92 -3.39 12.23 5.99
N LEU A 93 -2.25 12.00 6.65
CA LEU A 93 -2.08 12.27 8.09
C LEU A 93 -1.70 13.74 8.35
N LEU A 94 -0.84 14.33 7.52
CA LEU A 94 -0.25 15.65 7.78
C LEU A 94 -1.14 16.83 7.38
N PHE A 95 -1.92 16.69 6.31
CA PHE A 95 -2.57 17.83 5.65
C PHE A 95 -4.10 17.81 5.72
N ASN A 96 -4.66 17.07 6.68
CA ASN A 96 -6.07 16.73 6.62
C ASN A 96 -6.90 17.48 7.68
N ASP A 97 -7.62 18.50 7.22
CA ASP A 97 -8.55 19.32 8.02
C ASP A 97 -9.99 18.75 8.10
N ALA A 98 -10.26 17.55 7.56
CA ALA A 98 -11.63 17.06 7.34
C ALA A 98 -11.89 15.61 7.85
N PRO A 99 -13.17 15.24 8.11
CA PRO A 99 -13.60 14.38 9.22
C PRO A 99 -13.18 12.91 9.10
N SER A 100 -13.29 12.20 10.23
CA SER A 100 -13.06 10.77 10.53
C SER A 100 -13.21 9.74 9.39
N GLY A 101 -14.01 10.00 8.36
CA GLY A 101 -14.10 9.18 7.15
C GLY A 101 -12.80 9.07 6.35
N LYS A 102 -11.91 10.08 6.39
CA LYS A 102 -10.63 10.02 5.67
C LYS A 102 -9.57 9.13 6.34
N LEU A 103 -9.62 8.95 7.67
CA LEU A 103 -8.77 7.98 8.39
C LEU A 103 -9.05 6.52 7.96
N LEU A 104 -10.28 6.22 7.51
CA LEU A 104 -10.63 4.91 7.00
C LEU A 104 -9.82 4.51 5.75
N TRP A 105 -9.18 5.46 5.06
CA TRP A 105 -8.29 5.18 3.94
C TRP A 105 -6.95 4.55 4.36
N LEU A 106 -6.59 4.62 5.63
CA LEU A 106 -5.37 3.98 6.13
C LEU A 106 -5.50 2.44 6.14
N TYR A 107 -6.71 1.88 6.28
CA TYR A 107 -6.93 0.42 6.21
C TYR A 107 -6.56 -0.18 4.84
N PRO A 108 -7.11 0.31 3.71
CA PRO A 108 -6.76 -0.24 2.40
C PRO A 108 -5.29 0.00 2.05
N ILE A 109 -4.67 1.08 2.54
CA ILE A 109 -3.23 1.33 2.40
C ILE A 109 -2.42 0.20 3.06
N VAL A 110 -2.66 -0.08 4.34
CA VAL A 110 -1.96 -1.15 5.08
C VAL A 110 -2.21 -2.50 4.43
N ALA A 111 -3.45 -2.81 4.07
CA ALA A 111 -3.80 -4.06 3.41
C ALA A 111 -3.04 -4.23 2.08
N THR A 112 -2.93 -3.16 1.29
CA THR A 112 -2.20 -3.18 0.01
C THR A 112 -0.71 -3.43 0.22
N ILE A 113 -0.08 -2.78 1.21
CA ILE A 113 1.34 -2.98 1.56
C ILE A 113 1.62 -4.44 1.92
N ILE A 114 0.74 -5.08 2.71
CA ILE A 114 0.90 -6.49 3.11
C ILE A 114 0.71 -7.43 1.91
N LEU A 115 -0.20 -7.09 1.00
CA LEU A 115 -0.58 -7.96 -0.12
C LEU A 115 0.45 -7.94 -1.26
N ILE A 116 1.07 -6.80 -1.55
CA ILE A 116 2.02 -6.66 -2.67
C ILE A 116 3.44 -7.15 -2.33
N ASN A 117 3.82 -7.11 -1.06
CA ASN A 117 5.16 -7.45 -0.60
C ASN A 117 5.28 -8.90 -0.13
N GLU A 118 6.51 -9.41 -0.08
CA GLU A 118 6.79 -10.65 0.65
C GLU A 118 6.60 -10.46 2.15
N PHE A 119 6.23 -11.53 2.87
CA PHE A 119 5.89 -11.46 4.30
C PHE A 119 6.88 -10.64 5.15
N LYS A 120 8.19 -10.89 5.03
CA LYS A 120 9.22 -10.16 5.81
C LYS A 120 9.24 -8.67 5.51
N VAL A 121 9.18 -8.31 4.22
CA VAL A 121 9.23 -6.93 3.73
C VAL A 121 7.92 -6.21 4.02
N GLY A 122 6.79 -6.86 3.80
CA GLY A 122 5.46 -6.36 4.11
C GLY A 122 5.26 -6.15 5.62
N LEU A 123 5.81 -7.03 6.47
CA LEU A 123 5.81 -6.84 7.92
C LEU A 123 6.60 -5.60 8.32
N LEU A 124 7.80 -5.43 7.76
CA LEU A 124 8.64 -4.25 8.04
C LEU A 124 7.94 -2.95 7.62
N PHE A 125 7.42 -2.87 6.39
CA PHE A 125 6.75 -1.67 5.90
C PHE A 125 5.44 -1.38 6.63
N SER A 126 4.60 -2.39 6.85
CA SER A 126 3.35 -2.19 7.60
C SER A 126 3.62 -1.80 9.05
N ALA A 127 4.59 -2.41 9.74
CA ALA A 127 4.95 -2.01 11.10
C ALA A 127 5.46 -0.56 11.15
N THR A 128 6.34 -0.18 10.20
CA THR A 128 6.83 1.20 10.09
C THR A 128 5.67 2.17 9.85
N TYR A 129 4.76 1.83 8.95
CA TYR A 129 3.58 2.64 8.66
C TYR A 129 2.65 2.77 9.87
N MET A 130 2.41 1.68 10.61
CA MET A 130 1.60 1.70 11.84
C MET A 130 2.20 2.60 12.92
N ILE A 131 3.53 2.59 13.06
CA ILE A 131 4.24 3.50 13.97
C ILE A 131 4.04 4.95 13.51
N LEU A 132 4.20 5.24 12.22
CA LEU A 132 3.96 6.59 11.67
C LEU A 132 2.53 7.07 11.91
N VAL A 133 1.53 6.20 11.72
CA VAL A 133 0.12 6.50 12.02
C VAL A 133 -0.07 6.76 13.52
N PHE A 134 0.53 5.94 14.40
CA PHE A 134 0.46 6.15 15.85
C PHE A 134 1.02 7.51 16.24
N PHE A 135 2.22 7.86 15.74
CA PHE A 135 2.83 9.16 16.00
C PHE A 135 2.00 10.31 15.43
N GLY A 136 1.46 10.16 14.21
CA GLY A 136 0.59 11.15 13.59
C GLY A 136 -0.70 11.39 14.37
N ILE A 137 -1.29 10.36 14.97
CA ILE A 137 -2.52 10.53 15.77
C ILE A 137 -2.22 11.10 17.16
N THR A 138 -1.13 10.68 17.80
CA THR A 138 -0.83 11.06 19.19
C THR A 138 -0.14 12.40 19.36
N PHE A 139 0.61 12.88 18.36
CA PHE A 139 1.41 14.10 18.46
C PHE A 139 0.99 15.23 17.51
N LEU A 140 0.12 14.96 16.53
CA LEU A 140 -0.35 15.99 15.60
C LEU A 140 -1.71 16.50 16.09
N ASP A 141 -1.69 17.64 16.80
CA ASP A 141 -2.87 18.34 17.37
C ASP A 141 -3.93 18.79 16.34
N GLY A 142 -3.72 18.49 15.04
CA GLY A 142 -4.59 18.86 13.92
C GLY A 142 -5.65 17.81 13.56
N LEU A 143 -5.63 16.61 14.16
CA LEU A 143 -6.71 15.64 13.95
C LEU A 143 -7.95 16.11 14.73
N PRO A 144 -9.07 16.41 14.07
CA PRO A 144 -10.26 16.91 14.74
C PRO A 144 -10.64 15.89 15.80
N ALA A 145 -10.65 16.35 17.06
CA ALA A 145 -10.96 15.61 18.27
C ALA A 145 -12.28 14.85 18.15
N THR A 146 -12.25 13.72 17.46
CA THR A 146 -13.32 12.74 17.45
C THR A 146 -13.03 11.88 18.66
N GLY A 147 -13.56 12.33 19.81
CA GLY A 147 -13.07 12.02 21.15
C GLY A 147 -12.36 10.69 21.34
N ASP A 148 -11.22 10.74 22.04
CA ASP A 148 -10.25 9.72 22.50
C ASP A 148 -10.62 8.22 22.30
N MET A 149 -11.88 7.87 22.51
CA MET A 149 -12.44 6.54 22.26
C MET A 149 -12.51 6.14 20.76
N ILE A 150 -12.77 7.07 19.82
CA ILE A 150 -12.84 6.75 18.38
C ILE A 150 -11.43 6.49 17.83
N GLU A 151 -10.45 7.31 18.18
CA GLU A 151 -9.05 7.13 17.80
C GLU A 151 -8.47 5.82 18.32
N ARG A 152 -8.71 5.50 19.60
CA ARG A 152 -8.31 4.20 20.17
C ARG A 152 -8.97 3.03 19.46
N ARG A 153 -10.26 3.11 19.15
CA ARG A 153 -10.99 2.05 18.40
C ARG A 153 -10.44 1.88 16.99
N PHE A 154 -10.14 2.99 16.31
CA PHE A 154 -9.52 3.00 14.99
C PHE A 154 -8.15 2.29 15.04
N MET A 155 -7.29 2.64 16.00
CA MET A 155 -5.99 1.99 16.17
C MET A 155 -6.09 0.50 16.47
N PHE A 156 -6.99 0.11 17.38
CA PHE A 156 -7.21 -1.31 17.69
C PHE A 156 -7.66 -2.12 16.49
N THR A 157 -8.61 -1.59 15.71
CA THR A 157 -9.12 -2.28 14.52
C THR A 157 -8.08 -2.29 13.38
N LEU A 158 -7.24 -1.26 13.26
CA LEU A 158 -6.13 -1.22 12.30
C LEU A 158 -5.06 -2.27 12.64
N ILE A 159 -4.74 -2.46 13.92
CA ILE A 159 -3.86 -3.53 14.40
C ILE A 159 -4.49 -4.90 14.13
N ALA A 160 -5.77 -5.07 14.46
CA ALA A 160 -6.49 -6.33 14.26
C ALA A 160 -6.50 -6.74 12.78
N ILE A 161 -6.81 -5.82 11.85
CA ILE A 161 -6.80 -6.15 10.42
C ILE A 161 -5.39 -6.48 9.94
N SER A 162 -4.37 -5.75 10.43
CA SER A 162 -2.98 -6.00 10.08
C SER A 162 -2.56 -7.40 10.50
N PHE A 163 -2.95 -7.83 11.70
CA PHE A 163 -2.68 -9.17 12.21
C PHE A 163 -3.35 -10.25 11.36
N VAL A 164 -4.63 -10.05 10.98
CA VAL A 164 -5.36 -10.98 10.11
C VAL A 164 -4.69 -11.06 8.73
N CYS A 165 -4.37 -9.93 8.11
CA CYS A 165 -3.68 -9.88 6.81
C CYS A 165 -2.30 -10.53 6.87
N HIS A 166 -1.53 -10.31 7.93
CA HIS A 166 -0.24 -10.96 8.14
C HIS A 166 -0.37 -12.47 8.35
N THR A 167 -1.40 -12.91 9.07
CA THR A 167 -1.67 -14.34 9.26
C THR A 167 -1.95 -15.02 7.92
N PHE A 168 -2.80 -14.42 7.08
CA PHE A 168 -3.04 -14.91 5.72
C PHE A 168 -1.76 -14.91 4.87
N SER A 169 -0.98 -13.82 4.90
CA SER A 169 0.30 -13.72 4.18
C SER A 169 1.30 -14.77 4.65
N TYR A 170 1.37 -15.05 5.95
CA TYR A 170 2.23 -16.07 6.54
C TYR A 170 1.85 -17.48 6.09
N TYR A 171 0.56 -17.84 6.20
CA TYR A 171 0.10 -19.16 5.74
C TYR A 171 0.27 -19.32 4.23
N TYR A 172 0.01 -18.26 3.45
CA TYR A 172 0.26 -18.27 2.02
C TYR A 172 1.75 -18.47 1.71
N ALA A 173 2.66 -17.74 2.38
CA ALA A 173 4.09 -17.90 2.21
C ALA A 173 4.56 -19.31 2.59
N LYS A 174 4.00 -19.89 3.67
CA LYS A 174 4.33 -21.25 4.13
C LYS A 174 3.87 -22.32 3.14
N VAL A 175 2.65 -22.20 2.60
CA VAL A 175 2.11 -23.12 1.58
C VAL A 175 2.88 -23.02 0.27
N VAL A 176 3.34 -21.83 -0.10
CA VAL A 176 4.13 -21.61 -1.33
C VAL A 176 5.60 -22.01 -1.18
N SER A 177 6.11 -22.13 0.05
CA SER A 177 7.46 -22.64 0.34
C SER A 177 7.55 -24.17 0.43
N TYR A 178 6.42 -24.86 0.34
CA TYR A 178 6.29 -26.32 0.32
C TYR A 178 6.08 -26.82 -1.11
#